data_AF-A0A0L0ERV3-F1
#
_entry.id   AF-A0A0L0ERV3-F1
#
_cell.length_a   1.000
_cell.length_b   1.000
_cell.length_c   1.000
_cell.angle_alpha   90.00
_cell.angle_beta   90.00
_cell.angle_gamma   90.00
#
_symmetry.space_group_name_H-M   'P 1'
#
loop_
_entity.id
_entity.type
_entity.pdbx_description
1 polymer ?
#
loop_
_entity_poly.entity_id
_entity_poly.type
_entity_poly.pdbx_seq_one_letter_code
_entity_poly.pdbx_strand_id
1 'polypeptide(L)'
;MEPMSVGAEFMRTFDVQLAQSQKQKDAVFTIRHQVYCDELNWEARQQTQLERDEYDAHSIHCLLQHKLSKEYIGCIRLIIPSPNSSLTLPSQDQYGGYLKTSLLLPLLQSGTLSECSRLALLPDVRRKNIKDYRQDEPGAVSQPAS
;
A
#
# COMPACT_ATOMS: atom_id res chain seq x y z
N MET A 1 -10.42 15.36 29.10
CA MET A 1 -9.46 14.47 28.41
C MET A 1 -9.39 14.99 26.99
N GLU A 2 -8.22 15.46 26.54
CA GLU A 2 -8.07 16.02 25.19
C GLU A 2 -8.37 14.93 24.14
N PRO A 3 -9.07 15.27 23.03
CA PRO A 3 -9.30 14.32 21.96
C PRO A 3 -7.97 13.93 21.31
N MET A 4 -7.76 12.63 21.13
CA MET A 4 -6.55 12.11 20.51
C MET A 4 -6.42 12.57 19.05
N SER A 5 -5.19 12.83 18.60
CA SER A 5 -4.94 13.22 17.20
C SER A 5 -5.24 12.08 16.23
N VAL A 6 -5.53 12.40 14.97
CA VAL A 6 -5.78 11.41 13.91
C VAL A 6 -4.59 10.45 13.76
N GLY A 7 -3.37 10.96 13.84
CA GLY A 7 -2.16 10.13 13.77
C GLY A 7 -2.02 9.19 14.97
N ALA A 8 -2.31 9.66 16.18
CA ALA A 8 -2.26 8.82 17.36
C ALA A 8 -3.37 7.74 17.35
N GLU A 9 -4.56 8.07 16.85
CA GLU A 9 -5.61 7.07 16.62
C GLU A 9 -5.17 6.01 15.59
N PHE A 10 -4.63 6.45 14.45
CA PHE A 10 -4.12 5.54 13.42
C PHE A 10 -3.07 4.58 13.98
N MET A 11 -2.09 5.10 14.71
CA MET A 11 -1.02 4.30 15.32
C MET A 11 -1.54 3.39 16.44
N ARG A 12 -2.70 3.68 17.05
CA ARG A 12 -3.33 2.78 18.02
C ARG A 12 -4.08 1.64 17.34
N THR A 13 -4.72 1.89 16.21
CA THR A 13 -5.58 0.92 15.51
C THR A 13 -4.80 0.03 14.53
N PHE A 14 -3.74 0.53 13.90
CA PHE A 14 -3.04 -0.17 12.83
C PHE A 14 -1.54 -0.33 13.09
N ASP A 15 -0.98 -1.40 12.52
CA ASP A 15 0.45 -1.60 12.36
C ASP A 15 0.83 -1.46 10.89
N VAL A 16 1.92 -0.74 10.62
CA VAL A 16 2.55 -0.71 9.30
C VAL A 16 3.79 -1.60 9.36
N GLN A 17 3.86 -2.60 8.48
CA GLN A 17 4.91 -3.62 8.49
C GLN A 17 5.56 -3.74 7.12
N LEU A 18 6.87 -4.00 7.08
CA LEU A 18 7.53 -4.41 5.83
C LEU A 18 7.19 -5.87 5.52
N ALA A 19 6.87 -6.16 4.27
CA ALA A 19 6.64 -7.52 3.80
C ALA A 19 7.97 -8.21 3.48
N GLN A 20 8.54 -8.87 4.49
CA GLN A 20 9.86 -9.51 4.39
C GLN A 20 9.76 -11.00 4.05
N SER A 21 8.72 -11.68 4.54
CA SER A 21 8.48 -13.10 4.26
C SER A 21 7.67 -13.31 2.97
N GLN A 22 7.78 -14.49 2.38
CA GLN A 22 6.98 -14.84 1.18
C GLN A 22 5.48 -14.74 1.47
N LYS A 23 5.03 -15.19 2.65
CA LYS A 23 3.63 -15.09 3.08
C LYS A 23 3.13 -13.64 3.11
N GLN A 24 3.94 -12.71 3.60
CA GLN A 24 3.59 -11.29 3.61
C GLN A 24 3.57 -10.71 2.20
N LYS A 25 4.54 -11.07 1.35
CA LYS A 25 4.56 -10.64 -0.05
C LYS A 25 3.33 -11.14 -0.81
N ASP A 26 2.94 -12.40 -0.60
CA ASP A 26 1.73 -12.95 -1.19
C ASP A 26 0.48 -12.19 -0.73
N ALA A 27 0.39 -11.82 0.55
CA ALA A 27 -0.70 -10.96 1.04
C ALA A 27 -0.74 -9.59 0.33
N VAL A 28 0.42 -8.96 0.07
CA VAL A 28 0.51 -7.72 -0.72
C VAL A 28 -0.07 -7.94 -2.12
N PHE A 29 0.36 -9.00 -2.81
CA PHE A 29 -0.07 -9.28 -4.18
C PHE A 29 -1.54 -9.68 -4.27
N THR A 30 -2.08 -10.36 -3.26
CA THR A 30 -3.52 -10.64 -3.15
C THR A 30 -4.33 -9.36 -2.94
N ILE A 31 -3.92 -8.47 -2.03
CA ILE A 31 -4.61 -7.18 -1.81
C ILE A 31 -4.61 -6.36 -3.10
N ARG A 32 -3.46 -6.29 -3.79
CA ARG A 32 -3.34 -5.61 -5.07
C ARG A 32 -4.26 -6.21 -6.12
N HIS A 33 -4.33 -7.54 -6.24
CA HIS A 33 -5.21 -8.22 -7.20
C HIS A 33 -6.68 -7.88 -6.95
N GLN A 34 -7.14 -7.94 -5.69
CA GLN A 34 -8.52 -7.59 -5.34
C GLN A 34 -8.88 -6.14 -5.71
N VAL A 35 -7.93 -5.21 -5.57
CA VAL A 35 -8.18 -3.80 -5.87
C VAL A 35 -7.98 -3.48 -7.35
N TYR A 36 -6.80 -3.75 -7.90
CA TYR A 36 -6.43 -3.34 -9.26
C TYR A 36 -7.03 -4.23 -10.36
N CYS A 37 -7.19 -5.54 -10.11
CA CYS A 37 -7.78 -6.46 -11.08
C CYS A 37 -9.28 -6.59 -10.90
N ASP A 38 -9.74 -6.96 -9.71
CA ASP A 38 -11.14 -7.34 -9.50
C ASP A 38 -12.08 -6.14 -9.36
N GLU A 39 -11.68 -5.12 -8.60
CA GLU A 39 -12.52 -3.95 -8.37
C GLU A 39 -12.37 -2.90 -9.48
N LEU A 40 -11.14 -2.42 -9.71
CA LEU A 40 -10.88 -1.29 -10.60
C LEU A 40 -10.80 -1.68 -12.07
N ASN A 41 -10.54 -2.96 -12.37
CA ASN A 41 -10.30 -3.46 -13.74
C ASN A 41 -9.18 -2.70 -14.48
N TRP A 42 -8.17 -2.22 -13.75
CA TRP A 42 -7.01 -1.52 -14.33
C TRP A 42 -5.95 -2.51 -14.83
N GLU A 43 -5.82 -3.65 -14.15
CA GLU A 43 -4.87 -4.70 -14.49
C GLU A 43 -5.61 -5.98 -14.89
N ALA A 44 -4.99 -6.81 -15.74
CA ALA A 44 -5.59 -8.06 -16.17
C ALA A 44 -5.69 -9.06 -15.00
N ARG A 45 -6.82 -9.76 -14.90
CA ARG A 45 -7.02 -10.80 -13.88
C ARG A 45 -6.07 -11.97 -14.09
N GLN A 46 -5.22 -12.23 -13.10
CA GLN A 46 -4.30 -13.36 -13.07
C GLN A 46 -4.96 -14.61 -12.48
N GLN A 47 -4.68 -15.81 -13.03
CA GLN A 47 -5.21 -17.09 -12.51
C GLN A 47 -4.71 -17.39 -11.09
N THR A 48 -3.50 -16.94 -10.75
CA THR A 48 -2.90 -17.09 -9.42
C THR A 48 -3.57 -16.24 -8.35
N GLN A 49 -4.42 -15.28 -8.73
CA GLN A 49 -4.98 -14.25 -7.84
C GLN A 49 -3.91 -13.39 -7.13
N LEU A 50 -2.73 -13.28 -7.75
CA LEU A 50 -1.63 -12.44 -7.30
C LEU A 50 -1.32 -11.44 -8.40
N GLU A 51 -1.43 -10.15 -8.10
CA GLU A 51 -1.03 -9.07 -9.02
C GLU A 51 0.45 -8.76 -8.78
N ARG A 52 1.25 -8.95 -9.83
CA ARG A 52 2.70 -8.75 -9.84
C ARG A 52 3.11 -8.11 -11.15
N ASP A 53 4.13 -7.26 -11.09
CA ASP A 53 4.78 -6.69 -12.26
C ASP A 53 6.32 -6.75 -12.14
N GLU A 54 7.02 -6.27 -13.16
CA GLU A 54 8.48 -6.33 -13.24
C GLU A 54 9.21 -5.46 -12.19
N TYR A 55 8.54 -4.47 -11.60
CA TYR A 55 9.14 -3.56 -10.62
C TYR A 55 9.17 -4.16 -9.20
N ASP A 56 8.42 -5.24 -8.95
CA ASP A 56 8.31 -5.85 -7.63
C ASP A 56 9.63 -6.47 -7.13
N ALA A 57 10.51 -6.89 -8.06
CA ALA A 57 11.82 -7.46 -7.71
C ALA A 57 12.75 -6.45 -7.01
N HIS A 58 12.57 -5.16 -7.26
CA HIS A 58 13.40 -4.07 -6.71
C HIS A 58 12.61 -3.16 -5.76
N SER A 59 11.54 -3.70 -5.17
CA SER A 59 10.62 -2.94 -4.35
C SER A 59 10.66 -3.34 -2.88
N ILE A 60 10.49 -2.34 -2.02
CA ILE A 60 10.04 -2.53 -0.65
C ILE A 60 8.52 -2.50 -0.67
N HIS A 61 7.91 -3.51 -0.07
CA HIS A 61 6.46 -3.57 0.10
C HIS A 61 6.10 -3.37 1.56
N CYS A 62 5.10 -2.53 1.81
CA CYS A 62 4.55 -2.29 3.13
C CYS A 62 3.12 -2.85 3.17
N LEU A 63 2.78 -3.49 4.29
CA LEU A 63 1.45 -3.94 4.64
C LEU A 63 0.89 -3.05 5.74
N LEU A 64 -0.41 -2.78 5.64
CA LEU A 64 -1.21 -2.22 6.72
C LEU A 64 -1.96 -3.37 7.38
N GLN A 65 -1.79 -3.55 8.69
CA GLN A 65 -2.45 -4.58 9.48
C GLN A 65 -3.38 -3.93 10.50
N HIS A 66 -4.62 -4.43 10.62
CA HIS A 66 -5.49 -4.09 11.75
C HIS A 66 -5.01 -4.81 13.01
N LYS A 67 -4.63 -4.04 14.05
CA LYS A 67 -3.95 -4.56 15.24
C LYS A 67 -4.72 -5.64 15.98
N LEU A 68 -6.03 -5.48 16.09
CA LEU A 68 -6.87 -6.40 16.84
C LEU A 68 -7.09 -7.71 16.08
N SER A 69 -7.66 -7.63 14.88
CA SER A 69 -7.98 -8.82 14.06
C SER A 69 -6.74 -9.53 13.49
N LYS A 70 -5.60 -8.83 13.44
CA LYS A 70 -4.37 -9.26 12.74
C LYS A 70 -4.53 -9.42 11.23
N GLU A 71 -5.63 -8.97 10.64
CA GLU A 71 -5.83 -9.00 9.20
C GLU A 71 -5.01 -7.93 8.48
N TYR A 72 -4.46 -8.29 7.32
CA TYR A 72 -3.87 -7.35 6.39
C TYR A 72 -4.97 -6.70 5.55
N ILE A 73 -5.03 -5.37 5.62
CA ILE A 73 -6.15 -4.58 5.12
C ILE A 73 -5.75 -3.63 3.98
N GLY A 74 -4.45 -3.52 3.72
CA GLY A 74 -3.90 -2.64 2.70
C GLY A 74 -2.41 -2.82 2.48
N CYS A 75 -1.90 -2.17 1.44
CA CYS A 75 -0.49 -2.15 1.11
C CYS A 75 -0.07 -0.89 0.36
N ILE A 76 1.23 -0.62 0.33
CA ILE A 76 1.88 0.35 -0.56
C ILE A 76 3.25 -0.19 -0.99
N ARG A 77 3.70 0.19 -2.18
CA ARG A 77 5.02 -0.18 -2.73
C ARG A 77 5.93 1.04 -2.82
N LEU A 78 7.19 0.85 -2.48
CA LEU A 78 8.27 1.79 -2.73
C LEU A 78 9.33 1.11 -3.61
N ILE A 79 9.48 1.58 -4.85
CA ILE A 79 10.48 1.07 -5.79
C ILE A 79 11.81 1.72 -5.45
N ILE A 80 12.82 0.89 -5.18
CA ILE A 80 14.17 1.36 -4.87
C ILE A 80 15.01 1.32 -6.14
N PRO A 81 15.54 2.48 -6.59
CA PRO A 81 16.42 2.50 -7.75
C PRO A 81 17.70 1.73 -7.42
N SER A 82 18.18 0.97 -8.39
CA SER A 82 19.49 0.33 -8.30
C SER A 82 20.42 1.00 -9.31
N PRO A 83 21.56 1.56 -8.87
CA PRO A 83 22.51 2.22 -9.78
C PRO A 83 23.13 1.26 -10.80
N ASN A 84 23.03 -0.05 -10.57
CA ASN A 84 23.50 -1.10 -11.47
C ASN A 84 22.36 -1.78 -12.25
N SER A 85 21.12 -1.30 -12.12
CA SER A 85 19.98 -1.82 -12.86
C SER A 85 19.64 -0.90 -14.02
N SER A 86 19.32 -1.48 -15.18
CA SER A 86 18.71 -0.75 -16.29
C SER A 86 17.23 -0.44 -16.05
N LEU A 87 16.67 -0.93 -14.94
CA LEU A 87 15.26 -0.77 -14.61
C LEU A 87 15.00 0.67 -14.16
N THR A 88 14.18 1.34 -14.95
CA THR A 88 13.64 2.68 -14.75
C THR A 88 12.44 2.64 -13.81
N LEU A 89 11.99 3.80 -13.33
CA LEU A 89 10.75 3.91 -12.56
C LEU A 89 9.54 3.82 -13.51
N PRO A 90 8.37 3.31 -13.07
CA PRO A 90 7.17 3.23 -13.89
C PRO A 90 6.79 4.56 -14.54
N SER A 91 6.92 5.67 -13.79
CA SER A 91 6.66 7.01 -14.33
C SER A 91 7.63 7.42 -15.45
N GLN A 92 8.89 6.96 -15.41
CA GLN A 92 9.85 7.20 -16.48
C GLN A 92 9.50 6.40 -17.72
N ASP A 93 9.12 5.13 -17.56
CA ASP A 93 8.78 4.27 -18.69
C ASP A 93 7.53 4.75 -19.41
N GLN A 94 6.51 5.16 -18.65
CA GLN A 94 5.24 5.54 -19.23
C GLN A 94 5.17 7.02 -19.63
N TYR A 95 5.88 7.90 -18.92
CA TYR A 95 5.78 9.35 -19.09
C TYR A 95 7.12 10.07 -19.28
N GLY A 96 8.24 9.37 -19.44
CA GLY A 96 9.58 9.98 -19.55
C GLY A 96 9.69 11.03 -20.66
N GLY A 97 8.96 10.86 -21.76
CA GLY A 97 8.86 11.86 -22.84
C GLY A 97 8.22 13.20 -22.43
N TYR A 98 7.41 13.20 -21.37
CA TYR A 98 6.72 14.37 -20.81
C TYR A 98 7.41 14.93 -19.56
N LEU A 99 8.23 14.13 -18.87
CA LEU A 99 8.99 14.52 -17.66
C LEU A 99 10.24 15.36 -17.98
N LYS A 100 10.16 16.25 -18.97
CA LYS A 100 11.27 17.08 -19.45
C LYS A 100 11.49 18.35 -18.63
N THR A 101 11.37 18.27 -17.30
CA THR A 101 11.80 19.38 -16.45
C THR A 101 13.29 19.26 -16.17
N SER A 102 14.02 20.38 -16.27
CA SER A 102 15.46 20.44 -16.01
C SER A 102 15.84 19.97 -14.60
N LEU A 103 14.89 19.99 -13.66
CA LEU A 103 15.08 19.55 -12.28
C LEU A 103 14.98 18.02 -12.12
N LEU A 104 14.06 17.36 -12.83
CA LEU A 104 13.80 15.93 -12.61
C LEU A 104 14.77 15.03 -13.40
N LEU A 105 15.15 15.44 -14.61
CA LEU A 105 16.05 14.65 -15.47
C LEU A 105 17.35 14.20 -14.76
N PRO A 106 18.09 15.10 -14.06
CA PRO A 106 19.30 14.69 -13.34
C PRO A 106 19.02 13.71 -12.18
N LEU A 107 17.91 13.89 -11.45
CA LEU A 107 17.53 13.03 -10.31
C LEU A 107 17.07 11.63 -10.75
N LEU A 108 16.45 11.58 -11.92
CA LEU A 108 16.03 10.35 -12.56
C LEU A 108 17.23 9.55 -13.11
N GLN A 109 18.25 10.24 -13.64
CA GLN A 109 19.48 9.64 -14.13
C GLN A 109 20.46 9.24 -13.03
N SER A 110 20.44 9.92 -11.88
CA SER A 110 21.35 9.63 -10.76
C SER A 110 21.03 8.31 -10.04
N GLY A 111 19.87 7.70 -10.31
CA GLY A 111 19.43 6.51 -9.59
C GLY A 111 19.18 6.77 -8.10
N THR A 112 18.87 8.00 -7.71
CA THR A 112 18.58 8.38 -6.31
C THR A 112 17.10 8.60 -6.05
N LEU A 113 16.27 8.60 -7.09
CA LEU A 113 14.82 8.78 -6.96
C LEU A 113 14.12 7.43 -6.77
N SER A 114 13.29 7.33 -5.74
CA SER A 114 12.38 6.21 -5.53
C SER A 114 10.95 6.60 -5.90
N GLU A 115 10.14 5.63 -6.30
CA GLU A 115 8.73 5.86 -6.63
C GLU A 115 7.81 5.09 -5.68
N CYS A 116 6.88 5.81 -5.04
CA CYS A 116 5.75 5.19 -4.33
C CYS A 116 4.65 4.85 -5.33
N SER A 117 4.23 3.59 -5.35
CA SER A 117 3.16 3.11 -6.24
C SER A 117 2.31 2.04 -5.56
N ARG A 118 1.27 1.55 -6.23
CA ARG A 118 0.41 0.44 -5.78
C ARG A 118 -0.18 0.63 -4.37
N LEU A 119 -0.58 1.86 -4.02
CA LEU A 119 -1.34 2.11 -2.79
C LEU A 119 -2.72 1.44 -2.93
N ALA A 120 -3.03 0.50 -2.05
CA ALA A 120 -4.28 -0.25 -2.08
C ALA A 120 -4.79 -0.48 -0.66
N LEU A 121 -6.09 -0.28 -0.46
CA LEU A 121 -6.82 -0.67 0.73
C LEU A 121 -7.96 -1.57 0.26
N LEU A 122 -8.27 -2.63 1.00
CA LEU A 122 -9.38 -3.52 0.65
C LEU A 122 -10.72 -2.74 0.59
N PRO A 123 -11.67 -3.15 -0.27
CA PRO A 123 -12.89 -2.38 -0.49
C PRO A 123 -13.69 -2.08 0.78
N ASP A 124 -13.80 -3.07 1.67
CA ASP A 124 -14.57 -2.95 2.90
C ASP A 124 -13.89 -2.10 3.98
N VAL A 125 -12.59 -1.82 3.81
CA VAL A 125 -11.80 -0.98 4.71
C VAL A 125 -12.04 0.49 4.36
N ARG A 126 -12.09 0.84 3.07
CA ARG A 126 -12.21 2.24 2.62
C ARG A 126 -13.54 2.89 3.01
N ARG A 127 -14.58 2.09 3.26
CA ARG A 127 -15.90 2.58 3.69
C ARG A 127 -16.02 2.75 5.20
N LYS A 128 -15.06 2.25 5.98
CA LYS A 128 -15.07 2.32 7.45
C LYS A 128 -14.39 3.60 7.93
N ASN A 129 -14.98 4.24 8.94
CA ASN A 129 -14.29 5.21 9.76
C ASN A 129 -13.38 4.49 10.75
N ILE A 130 -12.31 5.15 11.21
CA ILE A 130 -11.44 4.61 12.25
C ILE A 130 -12.19 4.25 13.54
N LYS A 131 -13.31 4.94 13.79
CA LYS A 131 -14.23 4.67 14.92
C LYS A 131 -14.93 3.31 14.79
N ASP A 132 -15.16 2.83 13.58
CA ASP A 132 -15.85 1.57 13.32
C ASP A 132 -14.96 0.38 13.71
N TYR A 133 -13.63 0.55 13.68
CA TYR A 133 -12.66 -0.44 14.17
C TYR A 133 -12.61 -0.56 15.70
N ARG A 134 -13.20 0.40 16.43
CA ARG A 134 -13.26 0.35 17.90
C ARG A 134 -14.33 -0.61 18.41
N GLN A 135 -15.38 -0.88 17.63
CA GLN A 135 -16.47 -1.76 18.06
C GLN A 135 -16.01 -3.21 18.19
N ASP A 136 -14.89 -3.55 17.54
CA ASP A 136 -14.30 -4.87 17.63
C ASP A 136 -13.42 -5.02 18.89
N GLU A 137 -12.99 -3.94 19.56
CA GLU A 137 -12.08 -4.02 20.71
C GLU A 137 -12.74 -4.65 21.96
N PRO A 138 -12.07 -5.57 22.67
CA PRO A 138 -12.62 -6.19 23.88
C PRO A 138 -12.87 -5.13 24.96
N GLY A 139 -14.16 -4.82 25.21
CA GLY A 139 -14.57 -3.81 26.19
C GLY A 139 -15.40 -2.65 25.63
N ALA A 140 -15.72 -2.63 24.33
CA ALA A 140 -16.66 -1.67 23.76
C ALA A 140 -18.09 -1.92 24.29
N VAL A 141 -18.44 -1.28 25.41
CA VAL A 141 -19.81 -1.26 25.93
C VAL A 141 -20.70 -0.56 24.89
N SER A 142 -21.62 -1.30 24.31
CA SER A 142 -22.73 -0.75 23.53
C SER A 142 -23.57 0.15 24.45
N GLN A 143 -23.50 1.47 24.28
CA GLN A 143 -24.50 2.35 24.87
C GLN A 143 -25.83 2.13 24.14
N PRO A 144 -26.94 1.90 24.86
CA PRO A 144 -28.24 1.78 24.23
C PRO A 144 -28.67 3.13 23.64
N ALA A 145 -29.29 3.07 22.46
CA ALA A 145 -29.90 4.22 21.81
C ALA A 145 -30.96 4.84 22.74
N SER A 146 -30.89 6.17 22.91
CA SER A 146 -31.90 6.98 23.60
C SER A 146 -33.04 7.34 22.67
#